data_AF-C3N744-F1
#
_entry.id   AF-C3N744-F1
#
_cell.length_a   1.000
_cell.length_b   1.000
_cell.length_c   1.000
_cell.angle_alpha   90.00
_cell.angle_beta   90.00
_cell.angle_gamma   90.00
#
_symmetry.space_group_name_H-M   'P 1'
#
loop_
_entity.id
_entity.type
_entity.pdbx_description
1 polymer ?
#
loop_
_entity_poly.entity_id
_entity_poly.type
_entity_poly.pdbx_seq_one_letter_code
_entity_poly.pdbx_strand_id
1 'polypeptide(L)'
;MNESDMAISRVLFDFETIINDHTEYLNELENLVTFPEPDIGKATRLVRRMRRVRKELFQGLEVIIQNIDKTSDTKIKEEALGLVNYLVIVGLKDEKELLNSLNNYLKDKGVNMEIDKDLEQIDKIMNSMSHLNF
;
A
#
# COMPACT_ATOMS: atom_id res chain seq x y z
N MET A 1 -25.32 8.60 10.95
CA MET A 1 -24.41 8.10 9.89
C MET A 1 -25.24 7.71 8.68
N ASN A 2 -24.92 8.30 7.54
CA ASN A 2 -25.44 7.89 6.24
C ASN A 2 -24.70 6.63 5.73
N GLU A 3 -25.12 6.10 4.58
CA GLU A 3 -24.51 4.88 4.00
C GLU A 3 -23.03 5.06 3.67
N SER A 4 -22.64 6.24 3.19
CA SER A 4 -21.24 6.58 2.90
C SER A 4 -20.39 6.66 4.17
N ASP A 5 -20.93 7.20 5.27
CA ASP A 5 -20.26 7.22 6.58
C ASP A 5 -20.01 5.78 7.06
N MET A 6 -21.02 4.89 6.97
CA MET A 6 -20.88 3.48 7.36
C MET A 6 -19.85 2.73 6.50
N ALA A 7 -19.84 2.98 5.19
CA ALA A 7 -18.90 2.36 4.27
C ALA A 7 -17.45 2.75 4.61
N ILE A 8 -17.19 4.05 4.84
CA ILE A 8 -15.85 4.53 5.21
C ILE A 8 -15.47 4.02 6.60
N SER A 9 -16.36 4.04 7.60
CA SER A 9 -16.05 3.53 8.93
C SER A 9 -15.65 2.04 8.92
N ARG A 10 -16.27 1.21 8.09
CA ARG A 10 -15.87 -0.19 7.93
C ARG A 10 -14.46 -0.30 7.35
N VAL A 11 -14.15 0.49 6.32
CA VAL A 11 -12.80 0.50 5.73
C VAL A 11 -11.76 0.95 6.75
N LEU A 12 -12.03 2.02 7.50
CA LEU A 12 -11.13 2.51 8.54
C LEU A 12 -10.83 1.44 9.60
N PHE A 13 -11.86 0.69 10.02
CA PHE A 13 -11.71 -0.42 10.95
C PHE A 13 -10.84 -1.55 10.35
N ASP A 14 -11.12 -1.97 9.12
CA ASP A 14 -10.36 -3.04 8.45
C ASP A 14 -8.89 -2.61 8.21
N PHE A 15 -8.67 -1.33 7.93
CA PHE A 15 -7.35 -0.76 7.68
C PHE A 15 -6.40 -0.81 8.88
N GLU A 16 -6.89 -0.85 10.11
CA GLU A 16 -6.01 -1.01 11.28
C GLU A 16 -5.14 -2.26 11.15
N THR A 17 -5.74 -3.39 10.74
CA THR A 17 -5.00 -4.65 10.58
C THR A 17 -4.16 -4.63 9.30
N ILE A 18 -4.73 -4.17 8.19
CA ILE A 18 -4.05 -4.17 6.88
C ILE A 18 -2.80 -3.28 6.89
N ILE A 19 -2.85 -2.12 7.55
CA ILE A 19 -1.70 -1.21 7.68
C ILE A 19 -0.60 -1.80 8.57
N ASN A 20 -0.99 -2.50 9.64
CA ASN A 20 -0.02 -3.19 10.50
C ASN A 20 0.72 -4.28 9.72
N ASP A 21 -0.01 -5.12 8.97
CA ASP A 21 0.59 -6.14 8.10
C ASP A 21 1.48 -5.51 7.02
N HIS A 22 1.04 -4.41 6.42
CA HIS A 22 1.83 -3.68 5.42
C HIS A 22 3.16 -3.18 6.01
N THR A 23 3.10 -2.56 7.19
CA THR A 23 4.26 -2.01 7.90
C THR A 23 5.23 -3.12 8.31
N GLU A 24 4.72 -4.25 8.81
CA GLU A 24 5.55 -5.43 9.14
C GLU A 24 6.30 -5.92 7.90
N TYR A 25 5.59 -6.08 6.77
CA TYR A 25 6.21 -6.56 5.55
C TYR A 25 7.18 -5.57 4.92
N LEU A 26 6.95 -4.25 5.07
CA LEU A 26 7.91 -3.22 4.69
C LEU A 26 9.20 -3.33 5.50
N ASN A 27 9.10 -3.47 6.83
CA ASN A 27 10.27 -3.65 7.68
C ASN A 27 11.02 -4.94 7.34
N GLU A 28 10.32 -6.05 7.06
CA GLU A 28 10.95 -7.28 6.59
C GLU A 28 11.66 -7.07 5.24
N LEU A 29 11.07 -6.30 4.33
CA LEU A 29 11.64 -6.04 3.01
C LEU A 29 12.87 -5.14 3.10
N GLU A 30 12.81 -4.08 3.91
CA GLU A 30 13.94 -3.21 4.21
C GLU A 30 15.12 -4.01 4.77
N ASN A 31 14.86 -4.84 5.78
CA ASN A 31 15.87 -5.74 6.33
C ASN A 31 16.42 -6.68 5.25
N LEU A 32 15.56 -7.22 4.37
CA LEU A 32 16.00 -8.13 3.32
C LEU A 32 16.90 -7.44 2.29
N VAL A 33 16.58 -6.22 1.85
CA VAL A 33 17.36 -5.50 0.81
C VAL A 33 18.64 -4.85 1.33
N THR A 34 18.80 -4.71 2.66
CA THR A 34 20.05 -4.22 3.26
C THR A 34 21.15 -5.28 3.30
N PHE A 35 20.82 -6.57 3.15
CA PHE A 35 21.82 -7.63 3.04
C PHE A 35 22.47 -7.63 1.64
N PRO A 36 23.81 -7.83 1.54
CA PRO A 36 24.49 -7.92 0.25
C PRO A 36 24.02 -9.07 -0.65
N GLU A 37 23.55 -10.17 -0.04
CA GLU A 37 22.96 -11.31 -0.74
C GLU A 37 21.61 -11.68 -0.10
N PRO A 38 20.51 -11.00 -0.51
CA PRO A 38 19.18 -11.31 -0.03
C PRO A 38 18.75 -12.74 -0.39
N ASP A 39 18.11 -13.43 0.57
CA ASP A 39 17.51 -14.75 0.36
C ASP A 39 16.32 -14.64 -0.61
N ILE A 40 16.51 -15.13 -1.84
CA ILE A 40 15.50 -15.08 -2.92
C ILE A 40 14.22 -15.82 -2.53
N GLY A 41 14.32 -16.92 -1.80
CA GLY A 41 13.16 -17.68 -1.34
C GLY A 41 12.32 -16.90 -0.34
N LYS A 42 12.97 -16.19 0.59
CA LYS A 42 12.29 -15.26 1.50
C LYS A 42 11.70 -14.07 0.74
N ALA A 43 12.46 -13.45 -0.15
CA ALA A 43 12.01 -12.33 -0.97
C ALA A 43 10.74 -12.70 -1.77
N THR A 44 10.73 -13.88 -2.40
CA THR A 44 9.58 -14.38 -3.16
C THR A 44 8.31 -14.51 -2.31
N ARG A 45 8.45 -15.06 -1.10
CA ARG A 45 7.31 -15.20 -0.18
C ARG A 45 6.82 -13.84 0.32
N LEU A 46 7.75 -12.95 0.65
CA LEU A 46 7.44 -11.62 1.16
C LEU A 46 6.71 -10.77 0.12
N VAL A 47 7.27 -10.66 -1.09
CA VAL A 47 6.62 -9.92 -2.20
C VAL A 47 5.22 -10.46 -2.48
N ARG A 48 5.01 -11.78 -2.41
CA ARG A 48 3.66 -12.36 -2.58
C ARG A 48 2.69 -11.92 -1.48
N ARG A 49 3.13 -11.76 -0.23
CA ARG A 49 2.30 -11.26 0.87
C ARG A 49 1.99 -9.78 0.68
N MET A 50 3.00 -8.97 0.36
CA MET A 50 2.83 -7.54 0.09
C MET A 50 1.83 -7.29 -1.05
N ARG A 51 1.87 -8.08 -2.13
CA ARG A 51 0.87 -8.00 -3.22
C ARG A 51 -0.58 -8.19 -2.73
N ARG A 52 -0.81 -9.05 -1.74
CA ARG A 52 -2.14 -9.30 -1.18
C ARG A 52 -2.60 -8.10 -0.36
N VAL A 53 -1.77 -7.65 0.57
CA VAL A 53 -2.05 -6.49 1.42
C VAL A 53 -2.27 -5.24 0.57
N ARG A 54 -1.43 -5.01 -0.45
CA ARG A 54 -1.59 -3.89 -1.38
C ARG A 54 -2.92 -3.93 -2.15
N LYS A 55 -3.39 -5.12 -2.52
CA LYS A 55 -4.71 -5.28 -3.15
C LYS A 55 -5.82 -4.89 -2.17
N GLU A 56 -5.73 -5.29 -0.91
CA GLU A 56 -6.71 -4.95 0.13
C GLU A 56 -6.70 -3.45 0.44
N LEU A 57 -5.51 -2.85 0.55
CA LEU A 57 -5.34 -1.39 0.65
C LEU A 57 -6.02 -0.68 -0.52
N PHE A 58 -5.74 -1.11 -1.76
CA PHE A 58 -6.34 -0.49 -2.94
C PHE A 58 -7.86 -0.55 -2.91
N GLN A 59 -8.44 -1.71 -2.58
CA GLN A 59 -9.89 -1.88 -2.51
C GLN A 59 -10.53 -0.96 -1.46
N GLY A 60 -9.93 -0.83 -0.28
CA GLY A 60 -10.43 0.10 0.74
C GLY A 60 -10.29 1.57 0.31
N LEU A 61 -9.18 1.93 -0.34
CA LEU A 61 -8.95 3.27 -0.85
C LEU A 61 -9.97 3.65 -1.94
N GLU A 62 -10.33 2.72 -2.83
CA GLU A 62 -11.39 2.92 -3.82
C GLU A 62 -12.74 3.22 -3.15
N VAL A 63 -13.08 2.51 -2.08
CA VAL A 63 -14.31 2.76 -1.31
C VAL A 63 -14.28 4.16 -0.68
N ILE A 64 -13.14 4.58 -0.13
CA ILE A 64 -12.98 5.94 0.42
C ILE A 64 -13.23 6.98 -0.68
N ILE A 65 -12.53 6.90 -1.83
CA ILE A 65 -12.70 7.85 -2.94
C ILE A 65 -14.17 7.95 -3.37
N GLN A 66 -14.85 6.82 -3.52
CA GLN A 66 -16.23 6.79 -4.02
C GLN A 66 -17.27 7.41 -3.06
N ASN A 67 -16.91 7.56 -1.78
CA ASN A 67 -17.81 7.94 -0.70
C ASN A 67 -17.44 9.25 0.01
N ILE A 68 -16.19 9.70 -0.04
CA ILE A 68 -15.67 10.81 0.78
C ILE A 68 -16.40 12.14 0.59
N ASP A 69 -16.89 12.41 -0.62
CA ASP A 69 -17.66 13.62 -0.94
C ASP A 69 -19.11 13.57 -0.43
N LYS A 70 -19.60 12.37 -0.15
CA LYS A 70 -20.97 12.09 0.34
C LYS A 70 -21.01 11.90 1.86
N THR A 71 -19.86 11.76 2.50
CA THR A 71 -19.71 11.67 3.96
C THR A 71 -20.18 12.95 4.63
N SER A 72 -21.09 12.83 5.58
CA SER A 72 -21.65 13.95 6.33
C SER A 72 -20.94 14.17 7.67
N ASP A 73 -20.31 13.13 8.20
CA ASP A 73 -19.53 13.18 9.42
C ASP A 73 -18.12 13.71 9.14
N THR A 74 -17.82 14.90 9.66
CA THR A 74 -16.52 15.57 9.45
C THR A 74 -15.37 14.78 10.06
N LYS A 75 -15.59 14.09 11.18
CA LYS A 75 -14.54 13.30 11.85
C LYS A 75 -14.15 12.10 11.01
N ILE A 76 -15.14 11.35 10.50
CA ILE A 76 -14.90 10.21 9.60
C ILE A 76 -14.18 10.67 8.34
N LYS A 77 -14.56 11.84 7.80
CA LYS A 77 -13.93 12.43 6.62
C LYS A 77 -12.46 12.80 6.87
N GLU A 78 -12.15 13.48 7.98
CA GLU A 78 -10.79 13.85 8.35
C GLU A 78 -9.91 12.62 8.59
N GLU A 79 -10.43 11.61 9.29
CA GLU A 79 -9.70 10.37 9.57
C GLU A 79 -9.35 9.61 8.28
N ALA A 80 -10.32 9.48 7.36
CA ALA A 80 -10.11 8.85 6.07
C ALA A 80 -9.09 9.61 5.22
N LEU A 81 -9.17 10.95 5.15
CA LEU A 81 -8.20 11.76 4.41
C LEU A 81 -6.80 11.66 5.02
N GLY A 82 -6.68 11.72 6.35
CA GLY A 82 -5.41 11.58 7.05
C GLY A 82 -4.74 10.22 6.77
N LEU A 83 -5.52 9.14 6.80
CA LEU A 83 -5.04 7.81 6.50
C LEU A 83 -4.61 7.66 5.04
N VAL A 84 -5.41 8.14 4.09
CA VAL A 84 -5.06 8.10 2.66
C VAL A 84 -3.74 8.85 2.43
N ASN A 85 -3.59 10.02 3.04
CA ASN A 85 -2.38 10.81 2.92
C ASN A 85 -1.14 10.07 3.46
N TYR A 86 -1.25 9.45 4.64
CA TYR A 86 -0.18 8.63 5.20
C TYR A 86 0.20 7.46 4.28
N LEU A 87 -0.80 6.70 3.81
CA LEU A 87 -0.57 5.55 2.93
C LEU A 87 0.10 5.93 1.62
N VAL A 88 -0.27 7.06 1.02
CA VAL A 88 0.27 7.49 -0.28
C VAL A 88 1.66 8.09 -0.14
N ILE A 89 1.87 8.97 0.86
CA ILE A 89 3.13 9.69 1.03
C ILE A 89 4.23 8.78 1.61
N VAL A 90 3.87 7.90 2.53
CA VAL A 90 4.83 7.08 3.28
C VAL A 90 4.73 5.63 2.81
N GLY A 91 3.65 4.94 3.14
CA GLY A 91 3.57 3.47 2.97
C GLY A 91 3.88 2.99 1.55
N LEU A 92 3.10 3.44 0.55
CA LEU A 92 3.25 3.00 -0.84
C LEU A 92 4.52 3.53 -1.49
N LYS A 93 4.98 4.71 -1.08
CA LYS A 93 6.24 5.30 -1.56
C LYS A 93 7.43 4.46 -1.11
N ASP A 94 7.49 4.12 0.18
CA ASP A 94 8.55 3.28 0.74
C ASP A 94 8.51 1.87 0.13
N GLU A 95 7.31 1.31 -0.04
CA GLU A 95 7.13 0.04 -0.76
C GLU A 95 7.75 0.08 -2.15
N LYS A 96 7.50 1.15 -2.91
CA LYS A 96 8.03 1.33 -4.26
C LYS A 96 9.55 1.36 -4.26
N GLU A 97 10.16 2.13 -3.37
CA GLU A 97 11.62 2.30 -3.29
C GLU A 97 12.32 0.99 -2.93
N LEU A 98 11.78 0.26 -1.94
CA LEU A 98 12.31 -1.02 -1.51
C LEU A 98 12.14 -2.11 -2.58
N LEU A 99 10.97 -2.18 -3.23
CA LEU A 99 10.75 -3.13 -4.33
C LEU A 99 11.64 -2.83 -5.53
N ASN A 100 11.87 -1.57 -5.86
CA ASN A 100 12.79 -1.19 -6.93
C ASN A 100 14.23 -1.63 -6.61
N SER A 101 14.66 -1.47 -5.36
CA SER A 101 15.97 -1.91 -4.89
C SER A 101 16.13 -3.44 -5.01
N LEU A 102 15.11 -4.19 -4.55
CA LEU A 102 15.07 -5.64 -4.71
C LEU A 102 15.09 -6.06 -6.20
N ASN A 103 14.30 -5.39 -7.04
CA ASN A 103 14.20 -5.70 -8.47
C ASN A 103 15.54 -5.51 -9.20
N ASN A 104 16.27 -4.45 -8.89
CA ASN A 104 17.60 -4.21 -9.47
C ASN A 104 18.57 -5.33 -9.09
N TYR A 105 18.61 -5.71 -7.80
CA TYR A 105 19.43 -6.83 -7.34
C TYR A 105 19.07 -8.15 -8.07
N LEU A 106 17.78 -8.46 -8.20
CA LEU A 106 17.32 -9.69 -8.83
C LEU A 106 17.64 -9.74 -10.33
N LYS A 107 17.51 -8.60 -11.04
CA LYS A 107 17.85 -8.48 -12.45
C LYS A 107 19.34 -8.77 -12.70
N ASP A 108 20.22 -8.26 -11.83
CA ASP A 108 21.66 -8.55 -11.90
C ASP A 108 21.99 -10.05 -11.71
N LYS A 109 21.11 -10.78 -11.02
CA LYS A 109 21.22 -12.24 -10.81
C LYS A 109 20.42 -13.06 -11.82
N GLY A 110 19.76 -12.43 -12.80
CA GLY A 110 18.94 -13.10 -13.80
C GLY A 110 17.63 -13.69 -13.27
N VAL A 111 17.15 -13.22 -12.11
CA VAL A 111 15.90 -13.69 -11.49
C VAL A 111 14.77 -12.73 -11.83
N ASN A 112 13.68 -13.25 -12.40
CA ASN A 112 12.49 -12.47 -12.70
C ASN A 112 11.36 -12.81 -11.71
N MET A 113 11.00 -11.83 -10.87
CA MET A 113 9.85 -11.93 -9.96
C MET A 113 8.64 -11.10 -10.42
N GLU A 114 8.70 -10.51 -11.62
CA GLU A 114 7.70 -9.59 -12.16
C GLU A 114 7.45 -8.33 -11.31
N ILE A 115 8.45 -7.87 -10.54
CA ILE A 115 8.32 -6.68 -9.68
C ILE A 115 8.03 -5.41 -10.49
N ASP A 116 8.42 -5.34 -11.77
CA ASP A 116 8.07 -4.21 -12.63
C ASP A 116 6.54 -3.98 -12.70
N LYS A 117 5.73 -5.05 -12.72
CA LYS A 117 4.26 -4.94 -12.69
C LYS A 117 3.76 -4.43 -11.34
N ASP A 118 4.44 -4.78 -10.26
CA ASP A 118 4.12 -4.33 -8.90
C ASP A 118 4.38 -2.82 -8.78
N LEU A 119 5.48 -2.33 -9.35
CA LEU A 119 5.81 -0.90 -9.37
C LEU A 119 4.78 -0.10 -10.16
N GLU A 120 4.37 -0.59 -11.35
CA GLU A 120 3.29 0.03 -12.13
C GLU A 120 1.95 0.09 -11.37
N GLN A 121 1.64 -0.94 -10.60
CA GLN A 121 0.43 -0.95 -9.76
C GLN A 121 0.52 0.11 -8.66
N ILE A 122 1.65 0.23 -7.97
CA ILE A 122 1.84 1.25 -6.94
C ILE A 122 1.66 2.65 -7.54
N ASP A 123 2.27 2.91 -8.70
CA ASP A 123 2.15 4.21 -9.37
C ASP A 123 0.71 4.54 -9.74
N LYS A 124 -0.07 3.57 -10.22
CA LYS A 124 -1.50 3.75 -10.49
C LYS A 124 -2.28 4.11 -9.23
N ILE A 125 -2.01 3.43 -8.11
CA ILE A 125 -2.66 3.72 -6.83
C ILE A 125 -2.31 5.15 -6.40
N MET A 126 -1.03 5.49 -6.32
CA MET A 126 -0.57 6.81 -5.88
C MET A 126 -1.15 7.94 -6.75
N ASN A 127 -1.17 7.77 -8.08
CA ASN A 127 -1.74 8.75 -8.99
C ASN A 127 -3.26 8.92 -8.80
N SER A 128 -3.98 7.81 -8.58
CA SER A 128 -5.43 7.85 -8.35
C SER A 128 -5.80 8.59 -7.06
N MET A 129 -4.95 8.50 -6.04
CA MET A 129 -5.16 9.17 -4.76
C MET A 129 -4.71 10.63 -4.75
N SER A 130 -3.80 11.03 -5.65
CA SER A 130 -3.26 12.40 -5.72
C SER A 130 -4.31 13.47 -6.02
N HIS A 131 -5.48 13.08 -6.54
CA HIS A 131 -6.61 13.96 -6.85
C HIS A 131 -7.51 14.29 -5.66
N LEU A 132 -7.33 13.60 -4.52
CA LEU A 132 -7.98 13.99 -3.29
C LEU A 132 -7.29 15.27 -2.81
N ASN A 133 -7.89 16.42 -3.12
CA ASN A 133 -7.38 17.72 -2.67
C ASN A 133 -7.42 17.75 -1.14
N PHE A 134 -6.24 17.94 -0.55
CA PHE A 134 -6.01 18.16 0.88
C PHE A 134 -5.95 19.65 1.18
#